data_AF-A0A078IKJ0-F1
#
_entry.id   AF-A0A078IKJ0-F1
#
_cell.length_a   1.000
_cell.length_b   1.000
_cell.length_c   1.000
_cell.angle_alpha   90.00
_cell.angle_beta   90.00
_cell.angle_gamma   90.00
#
_symmetry.space_group_name_H-M   'P 1'
#
loop_
_entity.id
_entity.type
_entity.pdbx_description
1 polymer ?
#
loop_
_entity_poly.entity_id
_entity_poly.type
_entity_poly.pdbx_seq_one_letter_code
_entity_poly.pdbx_strand_id
1 'polypeptide(L)'
;MGGEKFGFLIWVSSISCLLCLCHGYVPADNYLINYGSPNNVTVTGRVFISDTLASNLLTSTSETLAASNRNSVSDIYQTARIFTGISKYRFSVAPGRHWLRLHFSPFHYQTFQMESAKFSVSSQTHVFLSDFTVKSRVIMKEYYLNVDTDHLELTFTPSGNSFAFVNALEVVSVPDTLFNGDPSFAGSHGSFNELSLQALETVHRLNMGGPRVTPDNDTLSRTWETDSEFLVEKNLVKNVSKIPSVRYKPEFATEETAPKSVYGTCSEMNSGANPASNFNVTWEFEVETGFKYFLRFHFCDIVSKSLNQLYFNLYVDSMMVVRDLDLSSYEINALAVAYVMDFVTVSEKKSDRIRVSIGRSSIHGVYPNGILNGLEIMKMNNSKSQLSTGTFLPGGGLTKKKNVGLIIGATVGSLISLVVIGGFFILFKKRRGGIITQRLGLLCLLMEQLQPQVELLLRV
;
A
#
# COMPACT_ATOMS: atom_id res chain seq x y z
N MET A 1 25.55 47.89 34.48
CA MET A 1 25.54 46.43 34.18
C MET A 1 24.15 46.05 33.71
N GLY A 2 23.96 45.87 32.39
CA GLY A 2 22.62 45.58 31.85
C GLY A 2 22.51 45.46 30.33
N GLY A 3 23.56 45.76 29.56
CA GLY A 3 23.54 45.70 28.10
C GLY A 3 23.93 44.35 27.47
N GLU A 4 24.62 43.47 28.19
CA GLU A 4 25.20 42.25 27.58
C GLU A 4 24.24 41.04 27.54
N LYS A 5 23.10 41.09 28.26
CA LYS A 5 22.15 39.98 28.27
C LYS A 5 21.13 39.99 27.12
N PHE A 6 21.00 41.11 26.39
CA PHE A 6 20.02 41.23 25.31
C PHE A 6 20.49 40.68 23.96
N GLY A 7 21.81 40.71 23.69
CA GLY A 7 22.39 40.15 22.45
C GLY A 7 22.34 38.62 22.40
N PHE A 8 22.45 37.95 23.55
CA PHE A 8 22.43 36.48 23.64
C PHE A 8 21.03 35.90 23.41
N LEU A 9 19.98 36.60 23.84
CA LEU A 9 18.58 36.19 23.64
C LEU A 9 18.13 36.29 22.16
N ILE A 10 18.66 37.25 21.41
CA ILE A 10 18.36 37.40 19.98
C ILE A 10 19.04 36.30 19.16
N TRP A 11 20.27 35.91 19.51
CA TRP A 11 20.97 34.80 18.84
C TRP A 11 20.31 33.43 19.10
N VAL A 12 19.84 33.17 20.32
CA VAL A 12 19.11 31.93 20.64
C VAL A 12 17.73 31.90 19.96
N SER A 13 17.07 33.05 19.80
CA SER A 13 15.81 33.17 19.05
C SER A 13 16.01 32.98 17.54
N SER A 14 17.08 33.50 16.95
CA SER A 14 17.38 33.30 15.53
C SER A 14 17.86 31.89 15.20
N ILE A 15 18.56 31.21 16.12
CA ILE A 15 18.91 29.79 15.96
C ILE A 15 17.66 28.90 16.12
N SER A 16 16.72 29.27 16.99
CA SER A 16 15.45 28.54 17.12
C SER A 16 14.51 28.73 15.92
N CYS A 17 14.67 29.81 15.13
CA CYS A 17 13.94 30.03 13.87
C CYS A 17 14.61 29.39 12.64
N LEU A 18 15.85 28.88 12.76
CA LEU A 18 16.53 28.11 11.70
C LEU A 18 16.27 26.60 11.79
N LEU A 19 15.45 26.15 12.75
CA LEU A 19 14.93 24.79 12.87
C LEU A 19 13.52 24.60 12.30
N CYS A 20 13.04 25.52 11.45
CA CYS A 20 12.07 25.15 10.41
C CYS A 20 12.79 24.33 9.32
N LEU A 21 13.45 23.25 9.75
CA LEU A 21 13.88 22.19 8.86
C LEU A 21 12.61 21.59 8.28
N CYS A 22 12.60 21.47 6.96
CA CYS A 22 11.58 20.80 6.18
C CYS A 22 11.12 19.53 6.91
N HIS A 23 9.86 19.49 7.36
CA HIS A 23 9.27 18.32 8.01
C HIS A 23 9.05 17.24 6.95
N GLY A 24 10.14 16.60 6.52
CA GLY A 24 10.08 15.35 5.78
C GLY A 24 9.90 14.19 6.76
N TYR A 25 9.04 13.24 6.43
CA TYR A 25 8.97 11.98 7.16
C TYR A 25 10.35 11.29 7.10
N VAL A 26 10.90 10.95 8.27
CA VAL A 26 12.16 10.21 8.38
C VAL A 26 11.82 8.74 8.60
N PRO A 27 12.07 7.87 7.62
CA PRO A 27 11.80 6.44 7.78
C PRO A 27 12.76 5.82 8.81
N ALA A 28 12.24 4.91 9.64
CA ALA A 28 13.03 4.09 10.56
C ALA A 28 13.95 3.12 9.78
N ASP A 29 13.42 2.52 8.72
CA ASP A 29 14.16 1.64 7.82
C ASP A 29 14.29 2.29 6.45
N ASN A 30 15.51 2.42 5.94
CA ASN A 30 15.77 3.12 4.67
C ASN A 30 16.89 2.45 3.87
N TYR A 31 16.57 1.32 3.24
CA TYR A 31 17.49 0.61 2.35
C TYR A 31 17.27 1.07 0.91
N LEU A 32 18.22 1.83 0.36
CA LEU A 32 18.24 2.24 -1.05
C LEU A 32 19.50 1.67 -1.69
N ILE A 33 19.36 0.61 -2.50
CA ILE A 33 20.52 -0.15 -3.01
C ILE A 33 20.60 -0.01 -4.52
N ASN A 34 21.78 0.35 -5.02
CA ASN A 34 22.11 0.35 -6.45
C ASN A 34 22.92 -0.93 -6.78
N TYR A 35 22.26 -1.91 -7.36
CA TYR A 35 22.86 -3.22 -7.63
C TYR A 35 23.80 -3.20 -8.84
N GLY A 36 24.90 -3.94 -8.74
CA GLY A 36 25.98 -3.93 -9.72
C GLY A 36 26.89 -2.70 -9.67
N SER A 37 26.55 -1.67 -8.88
CA SER A 37 27.37 -0.46 -8.78
C SER A 37 28.48 -0.61 -7.74
N PRO A 38 29.74 -0.24 -8.07
CA PRO A 38 30.83 -0.16 -7.10
C PRO A 38 30.78 1.11 -6.25
N ASN A 39 29.98 2.11 -6.65
CA ASN A 39 29.93 3.43 -6.01
C ASN A 39 28.51 3.78 -5.57
N ASN A 40 28.42 4.60 -4.52
CA ASN A 40 27.16 5.21 -4.14
C ASN A 40 26.73 6.21 -5.23
N VAL A 41 25.44 6.32 -5.46
CA VAL A 41 24.90 7.28 -6.42
C VAL A 41 23.78 8.09 -5.81
N THR A 42 23.74 9.38 -6.13
CA THR A 42 22.67 10.28 -5.69
C THR A 42 21.67 10.45 -6.81
N VAL A 43 20.44 9.98 -6.62
CA VAL A 43 19.33 10.16 -7.56
C VAL A 43 18.23 10.90 -6.83
N THR A 44 17.81 12.05 -7.38
CA THR A 44 16.74 12.88 -6.81
C THR A 44 16.92 13.05 -5.30
N GLY A 45 18.02 13.70 -4.90
CA GLY A 45 18.34 13.97 -3.49
C GLY A 45 18.62 12.76 -2.59
N ARG A 46 18.43 11.52 -3.08
CA ARG A 46 18.53 10.29 -2.30
C ARG A 46 19.79 9.51 -2.67
N VAL A 47 20.51 9.05 -1.66
CA VAL A 47 21.74 8.27 -1.84
C VAL A 47 21.39 6.79 -1.89
N PHE A 48 21.61 6.17 -3.04
CA PHE A 48 21.60 4.73 -3.21
C PHE A 48 22.99 4.19 -2.95
N ILE A 49 23.11 3.29 -1.97
CA ILE A 49 24.39 2.69 -1.60
C ILE A 49 24.83 1.66 -2.63
N SER A 50 26.14 1.54 -2.79
CA SER A 50 26.76 0.53 -3.63
C SER A 50 26.42 -0.89 -3.18
N ASP A 51 26.38 -1.79 -4.15
CA ASP A 51 26.14 -3.21 -3.94
C ASP A 51 27.21 -3.86 -3.05
N THR A 52 28.45 -3.38 -3.13
CA THR A 52 29.55 -3.82 -2.25
C THR A 52 29.25 -3.61 -0.78
N LEU A 53 28.62 -2.48 -0.42
CA LEU A 53 28.24 -2.18 0.96
C LEU A 53 27.01 -2.98 1.40
N ALA A 54 26.16 -3.38 0.47
CA ALA A 54 24.96 -4.19 0.72
C ALA A 54 25.22 -5.71 0.63
N SER A 55 26.44 -6.13 0.31
CA SER A 55 26.78 -7.54 0.04
C SER A 55 26.52 -8.48 1.21
N ASN A 56 26.59 -7.97 2.45
CA ASN A 56 26.26 -8.72 3.67
C ASN A 56 24.76 -9.06 3.80
N LEU A 57 23.88 -8.40 3.04
CA LEU A 57 22.45 -8.68 3.02
C LEU A 57 22.11 -9.87 2.10
N LEU A 58 23.02 -10.25 1.21
CA LEU A 58 22.79 -11.20 0.14
C LEU A 58 23.33 -12.59 0.47
N THR A 59 22.49 -13.60 0.23
CA THR A 59 22.89 -15.00 0.15
C THR A 59 22.54 -15.51 -1.24
N SER A 60 23.56 -15.73 -2.08
CA SER A 60 23.39 -16.25 -3.45
C SER A 60 24.34 -17.42 -3.70
N THR A 61 23.89 -18.37 -4.53
CA THR A 61 24.73 -19.49 -4.99
C THR A 61 25.41 -19.19 -6.33
N SER A 62 24.89 -18.26 -7.13
CA SER A 62 25.46 -17.89 -8.42
C SER A 62 24.94 -16.54 -8.90
N GLU A 63 25.86 -15.59 -9.03
CA GLU A 63 25.58 -14.18 -9.30
C GLU A 63 26.60 -13.54 -10.24
N THR A 64 26.22 -12.46 -10.91
CA THR A 64 27.09 -11.67 -11.79
C THR A 64 26.73 -10.19 -11.71
N LEU A 65 27.74 -9.34 -11.54
CA LEU A 65 27.57 -7.88 -11.63
C LEU A 65 27.64 -7.46 -13.10
N ALA A 66 26.67 -6.66 -13.53
CA ALA A 66 26.54 -6.21 -14.90
C ALA A 66 26.51 -4.67 -14.96
N ALA A 67 27.22 -4.12 -15.94
CA ALA A 67 27.21 -2.69 -16.24
C ALA A 67 26.86 -2.46 -17.71
N SER A 68 25.98 -1.51 -17.95
CA SER A 68 25.55 -1.07 -19.27
C SER A 68 26.55 -0.07 -19.83
N ASN A 69 26.82 -0.20 -21.14
CA ASN A 69 27.60 0.80 -21.89
C ASN A 69 26.72 1.92 -22.47
N ARG A 70 25.41 1.91 -22.19
CA ARG A 70 24.46 2.90 -22.71
C ARG A 70 24.15 3.95 -21.65
N ASN A 71 24.02 5.20 -22.10
CA ASN A 71 23.47 6.27 -21.29
C ASN A 71 22.04 5.92 -20.88
N SER A 72 21.78 5.83 -19.57
CA SER A 72 20.45 5.64 -19.01
C SER A 72 19.85 6.99 -18.60
N VAL A 73 18.53 7.00 -18.34
CA VAL A 73 17.83 8.18 -17.81
C VAL A 73 18.20 8.46 -16.35
N SER A 74 18.68 7.46 -15.62
CA SER A 74 19.13 7.57 -14.23
C SER A 74 20.20 6.53 -13.92
N ASP A 75 21.17 6.91 -13.10
CA ASP A 75 22.36 6.10 -12.80
C ASP A 75 22.03 4.75 -12.15
N ILE A 76 20.93 4.65 -11.39
CA ILE A 76 20.45 3.39 -10.80
C ILE A 76 20.00 2.34 -11.85
N TYR A 77 19.94 2.72 -13.12
CA TYR A 77 19.59 1.83 -14.24
C TYR A 77 20.80 1.46 -15.12
N GLN A 78 21.99 1.95 -14.81
CA GLN A 78 23.22 1.64 -15.57
C GLN A 78 23.82 0.31 -15.17
N THR A 79 23.56 -0.14 -13.94
CA THR A 79 24.08 -1.39 -13.42
C THR A 79 22.94 -2.32 -13.03
N ALA A 80 23.26 -3.61 -12.95
CA ALA A 80 22.36 -4.63 -12.44
C ALA A 80 23.15 -5.76 -11.79
N ARG A 81 22.48 -6.51 -10.91
CA ARG A 81 22.94 -7.82 -10.49
C ARG A 81 22.08 -8.89 -11.14
N ILE A 82 22.73 -9.93 -11.66
CA ILE A 82 22.13 -11.07 -12.35
C ILE A 82 22.25 -12.29 -11.45
N PHE A 83 21.20 -13.09 -11.34
CA PHE A 83 21.15 -14.33 -10.58
C PHE A 83 20.79 -15.51 -11.49
N THR A 84 21.67 -16.50 -11.57
CA THR A 84 21.40 -17.76 -12.29
C THR A 84 20.94 -18.87 -11.33
N GLY A 85 21.04 -18.64 -10.02
CA GLY A 85 20.49 -19.49 -8.96
C GLY A 85 19.55 -18.73 -8.04
N ILE A 86 18.86 -19.47 -7.16
CA ILE A 86 18.01 -18.88 -6.12
C ILE A 86 18.86 -17.99 -5.22
N SER A 87 18.45 -16.73 -5.08
CA SER A 87 19.19 -15.72 -4.33
C SER A 87 18.27 -15.01 -3.35
N LYS A 88 18.77 -14.73 -2.15
CA LYS A 88 17.99 -14.19 -1.04
C LYS A 88 18.63 -12.92 -0.49
N TYR A 89 17.83 -11.88 -0.32
CA TYR A 89 18.19 -10.69 0.45
C TYR A 89 17.47 -10.69 1.77
N ARG A 90 18.18 -10.43 2.87
CA ARG A 90 17.61 -10.34 4.21
C ARG A 90 17.88 -8.96 4.79
N PHE A 91 16.81 -8.20 4.99
CA PHE A 91 16.84 -6.86 5.60
C PHE A 91 16.39 -6.98 7.06
N SER A 92 17.17 -6.45 7.99
CA SER A 92 16.69 -6.22 9.36
C SER A 92 15.79 -4.99 9.34
N VAL A 93 14.52 -5.15 9.74
CA VAL A 93 13.53 -4.05 9.70
C VAL A 93 12.72 -4.03 10.97
N ALA A 94 12.22 -2.86 11.36
CA ALA A 94 11.22 -2.78 12.41
C ALA A 94 9.90 -3.43 11.92
N PRO A 95 9.16 -4.12 12.78
CA PRO A 95 7.81 -4.55 12.44
C PRO A 95 6.94 -3.33 12.08
N GLY A 96 6.22 -3.40 10.97
CA GLY A 96 5.39 -2.30 10.49
C GLY A 96 5.26 -2.23 8.98
N ARG A 97 4.78 -1.09 8.49
CA ARG A 97 4.50 -0.86 7.07
C ARG A 97 5.71 -0.42 6.29
N HIS A 98 5.86 -0.98 5.09
CA HIS A 98 6.98 -0.71 4.22
C HIS A 98 6.54 -0.52 2.77
N TRP A 99 7.21 0.40 2.09
CA TRP A 99 7.33 0.39 0.63
C TRP A 99 8.46 -0.55 0.23
N LEU A 100 8.16 -1.48 -0.66
CA LEU A 100 9.12 -2.24 -1.45
C LEU A 100 9.08 -1.74 -2.88
N ARG A 101 10.19 -1.20 -3.39
CA ARG A 101 10.31 -0.82 -4.81
C ARG A 101 11.39 -1.63 -5.49
N LEU A 102 11.05 -2.25 -6.61
CA LEU A 102 11.95 -3.05 -7.44
C LEU A 102 12.15 -2.35 -8.78
N HIS A 103 13.40 -2.07 -9.13
CA HIS A 103 13.77 -1.32 -10.33
C HIS A 103 14.40 -2.27 -11.36
N PHE A 104 13.84 -2.28 -12.56
CA PHE A 104 14.29 -3.10 -13.68
C PHE A 104 14.51 -2.25 -14.93
N SER A 105 15.69 -2.33 -15.50
CA SER A 105 16.08 -1.72 -16.76
C SER A 105 16.89 -2.75 -17.53
N PRO A 106 16.29 -3.46 -18.50
CA PRO A 106 16.98 -4.54 -19.19
C PRO A 106 18.05 -3.98 -20.12
N PHE A 107 19.22 -4.62 -20.12
CA PHE A 107 20.28 -4.39 -21.09
C PHE A 107 21.03 -5.69 -21.40
N HIS A 108 21.83 -5.66 -22.46
CA HIS A 108 22.67 -6.79 -22.84
C HIS A 108 24.03 -6.70 -22.12
N TYR A 109 24.44 -7.81 -21.50
CA TYR A 109 25.74 -7.95 -20.86
C TYR A 109 26.29 -9.36 -21.06
N GLN A 110 27.43 -9.48 -21.74
CA GLN A 110 28.04 -10.77 -22.10
C GLN A 110 27.03 -11.71 -22.79
N THR A 111 26.73 -12.87 -22.21
CA THR A 111 25.73 -13.81 -22.75
C THR A 111 24.32 -13.55 -22.23
N PHE A 112 24.14 -12.61 -21.30
CA PHE A 112 22.85 -12.29 -20.68
C PHE A 112 22.11 -11.23 -21.50
N GLN A 113 20.96 -11.60 -22.02
CA GLN A 113 19.99 -10.68 -22.63
C GLN A 113 18.85 -10.45 -21.64
N MET A 114 18.90 -9.37 -20.84
CA MET A 114 17.93 -9.18 -19.75
C MET A 114 16.48 -9.12 -20.23
N GLU A 115 16.23 -8.79 -21.51
CA GLU A 115 14.88 -8.88 -22.10
C GLU A 115 14.32 -10.31 -22.15
N SER A 116 15.18 -11.33 -22.13
CA SER A 116 14.79 -12.75 -22.10
C SER A 116 14.75 -13.33 -20.69
N ALA A 117 15.06 -12.54 -19.66
CA ALA A 117 15.02 -12.99 -18.27
C ALA A 117 13.59 -13.38 -17.89
N LYS A 118 13.46 -14.49 -17.18
CA LYS A 118 12.19 -14.99 -16.65
C LYS A 118 12.39 -15.49 -15.23
N PHE A 119 11.75 -14.83 -14.27
CA PHE A 119 11.98 -15.10 -12.86
C PHE A 119 10.79 -14.69 -11.99
N SER A 120 10.82 -15.12 -10.74
CA SER A 120 9.84 -14.77 -9.71
C SER A 120 10.50 -14.07 -8.54
N VAL A 121 9.75 -13.19 -7.86
CA VAL A 121 10.20 -12.48 -6.66
C VAL A 121 9.14 -12.67 -5.58
N SER A 122 9.56 -13.17 -4.42
CA SER A 122 8.68 -13.44 -3.29
C SER A 122 9.32 -13.03 -1.97
N SER A 123 8.49 -12.78 -0.96
CA SER A 123 8.89 -12.73 0.44
C SER A 123 8.51 -14.03 1.16
N GLN A 124 8.66 -14.05 2.49
CA GLN A 124 8.17 -15.13 3.33
C GLN A 124 6.65 -15.30 3.26
N THR A 125 5.93 -14.22 2.96
CA THR A 125 4.46 -14.14 3.08
C THR A 125 3.74 -13.76 1.80
N HIS A 126 4.44 -13.30 0.75
CA HIS A 126 3.81 -12.86 -0.50
C HIS A 126 4.62 -13.23 -1.73
N VAL A 127 3.93 -13.46 -2.86
CA VAL A 127 4.55 -13.51 -4.20
C VAL A 127 4.26 -12.19 -4.90
N PHE A 128 5.30 -11.39 -5.14
CA PHE A 128 5.18 -10.08 -5.78
C PHE A 128 5.18 -10.19 -7.30
N LEU A 129 6.05 -11.05 -7.82
CA LEU A 129 6.26 -11.28 -9.25
C LEU A 129 6.33 -12.78 -9.50
N SER A 130 5.70 -13.24 -10.57
CA SER A 130 5.62 -14.64 -10.97
C SER A 130 5.86 -14.75 -12.46
N ASP A 131 6.85 -15.56 -12.86
CA ASP A 131 7.21 -15.76 -14.27
C ASP A 131 7.42 -14.43 -15.05
N PHE A 132 7.98 -13.44 -14.36
CA PHE A 132 8.10 -12.07 -14.80
C PHE A 132 9.21 -11.88 -15.83
N THR A 133 8.93 -11.06 -16.85
CA THR A 133 9.85 -10.70 -17.93
C THR A 133 9.74 -9.20 -18.22
N VAL A 134 10.87 -8.56 -18.49
CA VAL A 134 10.96 -7.11 -18.75
C VAL A 134 11.34 -6.88 -20.21
N LYS A 135 10.39 -6.52 -21.07
CA LYS A 135 10.62 -6.55 -22.52
C LYS A 135 11.59 -5.51 -23.07
N SER A 136 11.54 -4.25 -22.63
CA SER A 136 12.45 -3.20 -23.17
C SER A 136 12.44 -1.86 -22.44
N ARG A 137 11.39 -1.55 -21.68
CA ARG A 137 11.29 -0.29 -20.94
C ARG A 137 11.76 -0.46 -19.51
N VAL A 138 12.22 0.63 -18.93
CA VAL A 138 12.44 0.74 -17.50
C VAL A 138 11.10 0.55 -16.79
N ILE A 139 11.07 -0.33 -15.78
CA ILE A 139 9.90 -0.61 -14.96
C ILE A 139 10.30 -0.50 -13.51
N MET A 140 9.49 0.22 -12.74
CA MET A 140 9.53 0.21 -11.27
C MET A 140 8.24 -0.44 -10.78
N LYS A 141 8.38 -1.42 -9.88
CA LYS A 141 7.26 -2.09 -9.20
C LYS A 141 7.24 -1.65 -7.74
N GLU A 142 6.16 -1.04 -7.28
CA GLU A 142 6.00 -0.56 -5.91
C GLU A 142 4.93 -1.38 -5.17
N TYR A 143 5.29 -1.85 -3.99
CA TYR A 143 4.40 -2.63 -3.12
C TYR A 143 4.33 -2.03 -1.72
N TYR A 144 3.13 -1.90 -1.18
CA TYR A 144 2.86 -1.65 0.23
C TYR A 144 2.68 -2.99 0.93
N LEU A 145 3.43 -3.25 2.00
CA LEU A 145 3.32 -4.50 2.75
C LEU A 145 3.42 -4.27 4.26
N ASN A 146 2.78 -5.18 5.01
CA ASN A 146 3.05 -5.34 6.43
C ASN A 146 4.22 -6.31 6.63
N VAL A 147 5.18 -5.93 7.44
CA VAL A 147 6.22 -6.84 7.94
C VAL A 147 5.95 -7.09 9.42
N ASP A 148 5.53 -8.30 9.76
CA ASP A 148 5.19 -8.69 11.14
C ASP A 148 6.40 -9.19 11.95
N THR A 149 7.57 -9.24 11.31
CA THR A 149 8.82 -9.82 11.82
C THR A 149 9.89 -8.74 11.94
N ASP A 150 11.02 -9.09 12.56
CA ASP A 150 12.22 -8.25 12.67
C ASP A 150 13.08 -8.23 11.39
N HIS A 151 12.61 -8.90 10.34
CA HIS A 151 13.30 -8.96 9.06
C HIS A 151 12.33 -9.18 7.89
N LEU A 152 12.70 -8.64 6.74
CA LEU A 152 12.11 -8.92 5.43
C LEU A 152 13.11 -9.73 4.60
N GLU A 153 12.71 -10.90 4.14
CA GLU A 153 13.51 -11.73 3.23
C GLU A 153 12.89 -11.67 1.84
N LEU A 154 13.67 -11.28 0.83
CA LEU A 154 13.25 -11.28 -0.57
C LEU A 154 14.03 -12.36 -1.32
N THR A 155 13.30 -13.23 -2.01
CA THR A 155 13.88 -14.34 -2.78
C THR A 155 13.65 -14.11 -4.27
N PHE A 156 14.73 -14.07 -5.03
CA PHE A 156 14.75 -14.07 -6.49
C PHE A 156 14.94 -15.49 -6.98
N THR A 157 13.98 -15.99 -7.77
CA THR A 157 13.97 -17.37 -8.27
C THR A 157 13.90 -17.37 -9.80
N PRO A 158 15.00 -17.67 -10.50
CA PRO A 158 14.98 -17.90 -11.94
C PRO A 158 14.02 -19.02 -12.34
N SER A 159 13.31 -18.86 -13.46
CA SER A 159 12.43 -19.90 -14.02
C SER A 159 13.21 -20.84 -14.94
N GLY A 160 13.30 -22.13 -14.57
CA GLY A 160 14.00 -23.14 -15.37
C GLY A 160 15.48 -22.79 -15.58
N ASN A 161 15.93 -22.79 -16.84
CA ASN A 161 17.30 -22.42 -17.23
C ASN A 161 17.46 -20.91 -17.53
N SER A 162 16.51 -20.08 -17.09
CA SER A 162 16.61 -18.61 -17.22
C SER A 162 17.44 -18.02 -16.08
N PHE A 163 17.36 -16.70 -15.92
CA PHE A 163 18.03 -15.93 -14.87
C PHE A 163 17.11 -14.81 -14.38
N ALA A 164 17.40 -14.31 -13.18
CA ALA A 164 16.79 -13.12 -12.62
C ALA A 164 17.76 -11.94 -12.71
N PHE A 165 17.24 -10.71 -12.69
CA PHE A 165 18.07 -9.53 -12.54
C PHE A 165 17.32 -8.42 -11.80
N VAL A 166 18.07 -7.49 -11.21
CA VAL A 166 17.54 -6.29 -10.56
C VAL A 166 18.58 -5.17 -10.66
N ASN A 167 18.12 -3.95 -10.92
CA ASN A 167 18.99 -2.77 -11.05
C ASN A 167 19.10 -2.00 -9.74
N ALA A 168 17.97 -1.79 -9.08
CA ALA A 168 17.93 -1.14 -7.77
C ALA A 168 16.75 -1.65 -6.93
N LEU A 169 16.85 -1.43 -5.63
CA LEU A 169 15.83 -1.83 -4.67
C LEU A 169 15.70 -0.81 -3.55
N GLU A 170 14.45 -0.50 -3.21
CA GLU A 170 14.10 0.33 -2.05
C GLU A 170 13.28 -0.50 -1.07
N VAL A 171 13.69 -0.54 0.21
CA VAL A 171 12.88 -1.01 1.34
C VAL A 171 12.84 0.12 2.35
N VAL A 172 11.69 0.78 2.43
CA VAL A 172 11.53 2.02 3.19
C VAL A 172 10.32 1.89 4.10
N SER A 173 10.51 2.04 5.42
CA SER A 173 9.39 2.06 6.37
C SER A 173 8.48 3.25 6.08
N VAL A 174 7.18 3.13 6.33
CA VAL A 174 6.20 4.21 6.20
C VAL A 174 5.26 4.29 7.39
N PRO A 175 4.59 5.44 7.60
CA PRO A 175 3.64 5.55 8.71
C PRO A 175 2.55 4.48 8.63
N ASP A 176 2.31 3.79 9.74
CA ASP A 176 1.18 2.85 9.85
C ASP A 176 -0.16 3.55 9.60
N THR A 177 -0.21 4.86 9.82
CA THR A 177 -1.38 5.71 9.63
C THR A 177 -1.62 6.14 8.17
N LEU A 178 -0.79 5.68 7.23
CA LEU A 178 -0.91 6.09 5.83
C LEU A 178 -2.24 5.64 5.22
N PHE A 179 -2.69 4.43 5.55
CA PHE A 179 -4.01 3.91 5.19
C PHE A 179 -4.85 3.67 6.46
N ASN A 180 -5.52 4.73 6.91
CA ASN A 180 -6.38 4.68 8.08
C ASN A 180 -7.81 4.28 7.74
N GLY A 181 -8.41 3.47 8.61
CA GLY A 181 -9.83 3.09 8.55
C GLY A 181 -10.14 1.98 7.55
N ASP A 182 -11.41 1.61 7.50
CA ASP A 182 -11.91 0.55 6.64
C ASP A 182 -12.51 1.17 5.36
N PRO A 183 -11.94 0.89 4.16
CA PRO A 183 -12.46 1.44 2.91
C PRO A 183 -13.88 0.93 2.63
N SER A 184 -14.70 1.75 2.00
CA SER A 184 -16.06 1.36 1.61
C SER A 184 -16.04 0.45 0.37
N PHE A 185 -17.05 -0.39 0.19
CA PHE A 185 -17.18 -1.10 -1.08
C PHE A 185 -17.66 -0.17 -2.20
N ALA A 186 -16.98 -0.16 -3.34
CA ALA A 186 -17.39 0.62 -4.51
C ALA A 186 -18.75 0.14 -5.03
N GLY A 187 -19.80 0.96 -4.87
CA GLY A 187 -21.14 0.70 -5.37
C GLY A 187 -21.97 -0.27 -4.50
N SER A 188 -21.53 -0.54 -3.26
CA SER A 188 -22.24 -1.38 -2.32
C SER A 188 -22.17 -0.79 -0.91
N HIS A 189 -23.18 -1.08 -0.09
CA HIS A 189 -23.13 -0.73 1.33
C HIS A 189 -22.13 -1.63 2.07
N GLY A 190 -21.44 -1.04 3.05
CA GLY A 190 -20.48 -1.74 3.93
C GLY A 190 -19.03 -1.37 3.65
N SER A 191 -18.16 -1.82 4.56
CA SER A 191 -16.73 -1.56 4.55
C SER A 191 -15.93 -2.86 4.44
N PHE A 192 -14.71 -2.74 3.94
CA PHE A 192 -13.73 -3.81 3.84
C PHE A 192 -12.74 -3.72 4.99
N ASN A 193 -12.90 -4.59 6.00
CA ASN A 193 -12.20 -4.46 7.29
C ASN A 193 -10.86 -5.22 7.35
N GLU A 194 -10.36 -5.70 6.21
CA GLU A 194 -9.15 -6.52 6.14
C GLU A 194 -8.00 -5.82 5.40
N LEU A 195 -8.10 -4.51 5.14
CA LEU A 195 -7.08 -3.76 4.39
C LEU A 195 -5.70 -3.86 5.04
N SER A 196 -5.66 -3.80 6.37
CA SER A 196 -4.42 -3.92 7.14
C SER A 196 -3.72 -5.28 6.95
N LEU A 197 -4.43 -6.33 6.53
CA LEU A 197 -3.87 -7.65 6.26
C LEU A 197 -3.41 -7.83 4.82
N GLN A 198 -3.74 -6.88 3.92
CA GLN A 198 -3.40 -6.97 2.51
C GLN A 198 -2.04 -6.34 2.22
N ALA A 199 -1.34 -6.92 1.25
CA ALA A 199 -0.32 -6.23 0.48
C ALA A 199 -0.96 -5.58 -0.76
N LEU A 200 -0.46 -4.41 -1.12
CA LEU A 200 -0.96 -3.63 -2.26
C LEU A 200 0.16 -3.42 -3.27
N GLU A 201 -0.10 -3.58 -4.56
CA GLU A 201 0.78 -3.11 -5.65
C GLU A 201 0.23 -1.80 -6.19
N THR A 202 1.01 -0.72 -6.18
CA THR A 202 0.62 0.54 -6.82
C THR A 202 0.61 0.34 -8.33
N VAL A 203 -0.57 0.46 -8.96
CA VAL A 203 -0.72 0.34 -10.42
C VAL A 203 -0.78 1.71 -11.07
N HIS A 204 -1.55 2.63 -10.49
CA HIS A 204 -1.66 4.02 -10.95
C HIS A 204 -1.62 4.97 -9.75
N ARG A 205 -0.93 6.10 -9.90
CA ARG A 205 -0.89 7.20 -8.92
C ARG A 205 -0.83 8.52 -9.68
N LEU A 206 -1.87 9.32 -9.58
CA LEU A 206 -2.08 10.48 -10.44
C LEU A 206 -2.23 11.80 -9.69
N ASN A 207 -1.55 12.82 -10.20
CA ASN A 207 -1.81 14.22 -9.91
C ASN A 207 -2.78 14.78 -10.97
N MET A 208 -4.02 15.05 -10.57
CA MET A 208 -5.10 15.35 -11.51
C MET A 208 -5.08 16.82 -11.89
N GLY A 209 -5.01 17.10 -13.19
CA GLY A 209 -4.93 18.47 -13.73
C GLY A 209 -3.60 19.18 -13.43
N GLY A 210 -2.70 18.53 -12.69
CA GLY A 210 -1.39 19.05 -12.29
C GLY A 210 -0.24 18.42 -13.07
N PRO A 211 0.98 18.98 -12.93
CA PRO A 211 2.19 18.38 -13.49
C PRO A 211 2.61 17.13 -12.70
N ARG A 212 3.50 16.34 -13.31
CA ARG A 212 4.15 15.19 -12.66
C ARG A 212 4.84 15.61 -11.36
N VAL A 213 4.59 14.90 -10.27
CA VAL A 213 5.29 15.07 -8.99
C VAL A 213 6.39 14.02 -8.90
N THR A 214 7.63 14.48 -8.72
CA THR A 214 8.83 13.64 -8.60
C THR A 214 9.09 13.24 -7.15
N PRO A 215 9.90 12.20 -6.89
CA PRO A 215 10.26 11.76 -5.54
C PRO A 215 10.80 12.87 -4.61
N ASP A 216 11.54 13.85 -5.14
CA ASP A 216 12.04 15.01 -4.38
C ASP A 216 10.94 15.92 -3.80
N ASN A 217 9.77 15.90 -4.43
CA ASN A 217 8.64 16.76 -4.12
C ASN A 217 7.49 15.98 -3.44
N ASP A 218 7.75 14.75 -2.98
CA ASP A 218 6.82 13.90 -2.23
C ASP A 218 7.49 13.41 -0.94
N THR A 219 6.78 13.53 0.18
CA THR A 219 7.25 13.16 1.52
C THR A 219 7.63 11.69 1.66
N LEU A 220 7.06 10.79 0.84
CA LEU A 220 7.34 9.35 0.83
C LEU A 220 8.07 8.93 -0.46
N SER A 221 8.66 9.89 -1.17
CA SER A 221 9.40 9.70 -2.42
C SER A 221 8.60 8.96 -3.51
N ARG A 222 7.27 9.14 -3.51
CA ARG A 222 6.38 8.60 -4.54
C ARG A 222 6.44 9.48 -5.79
N THR A 223 6.10 8.88 -6.92
CA THR A 223 5.88 9.61 -8.17
C THR A 223 4.39 9.68 -8.45
N TRP A 224 3.89 10.88 -8.76
CA TRP A 224 2.52 11.10 -9.20
C TRP A 224 2.52 11.51 -10.67
N GLU A 225 1.94 10.69 -11.54
CA GLU A 225 1.88 10.97 -12.98
C GLU A 225 0.72 11.90 -13.33
N THR A 226 0.76 12.54 -14.50
CA THR A 226 -0.37 13.40 -14.93
C THR A 226 -1.55 12.55 -15.40
N ASP A 227 -2.77 13.01 -15.20
CA ASP A 227 -4.00 12.28 -15.58
C ASP A 227 -4.34 12.33 -17.08
N SER A 228 -3.66 13.20 -17.84
CA SER A 228 -4.05 13.56 -19.21
C SER A 228 -4.06 12.41 -20.23
N GLU A 229 -3.25 11.36 -20.02
CA GLU A 229 -3.20 10.18 -20.90
C GLU A 229 -4.33 9.19 -20.62
N PHE A 230 -4.97 9.29 -19.45
CA PHE A 230 -6.04 8.39 -19.00
C PHE A 230 -7.43 8.95 -19.30
N LEU A 231 -7.54 10.23 -19.65
CA LEU A 231 -8.79 10.88 -20.02
C LEU A 231 -9.35 10.28 -21.32
N VAL A 232 -10.61 9.83 -21.25
CA VAL A 232 -11.34 9.35 -22.43
C VAL A 232 -11.62 10.53 -23.39
N GLU A 233 -12.08 11.66 -22.86
CA GLU A 233 -12.40 12.86 -23.64
C GLU A 233 -11.76 14.10 -23.00
N LYS A 234 -10.65 14.58 -23.58
CA LYS A 234 -9.81 15.63 -22.98
C LYS A 234 -10.49 17.01 -22.92
N ASN A 235 -11.41 17.30 -23.84
CA ASN A 235 -12.12 18.58 -23.91
C ASN A 235 -13.19 18.77 -22.81
N LEU A 236 -13.55 17.70 -22.10
CA LEU A 236 -14.53 17.73 -21.00
C LEU A 236 -13.94 18.19 -19.67
N VAL A 237 -12.63 18.46 -19.64
CA VAL A 237 -11.89 18.88 -18.43
C VAL A 237 -11.24 20.24 -18.64
N LYS A 238 -11.20 21.03 -17.58
CA LYS A 238 -10.30 22.16 -17.41
C LYS A 238 -9.47 21.96 -16.15
N ASN A 239 -8.19 22.35 -16.21
CA ASN A 239 -7.27 22.18 -15.10
C ASN A 239 -7.26 23.43 -14.22
N VAL A 240 -7.25 23.24 -12.91
CA VAL A 240 -7.16 24.32 -11.93
C VAL A 240 -5.94 24.11 -11.05
N SER A 241 -5.25 25.19 -10.70
CA SER A 241 -4.14 25.19 -9.75
C SER A 241 -4.24 26.32 -8.75
N LYS A 242 -4.25 25.98 -7.46
CA LYS A 242 -4.21 26.89 -6.30
C LYS A 242 -3.43 26.26 -5.14
N ILE A 243 -2.21 25.78 -5.40
CA ILE A 243 -1.36 25.09 -4.41
C ILE A 243 -1.25 25.81 -3.04
N PRO A 244 -1.07 27.15 -2.98
CA PRO A 244 -0.95 27.84 -1.69
C PRO A 244 -2.19 27.81 -0.81
N SER A 245 -3.39 27.53 -1.36
CA SER A 245 -4.63 27.51 -0.57
C SER A 245 -4.83 26.21 0.21
N VAL A 246 -4.06 25.16 -0.08
CA VAL A 246 -4.23 23.83 0.53
C VAL A 246 -3.94 23.89 2.03
N ARG A 247 -4.89 23.37 2.81
CA ARG A 247 -4.79 23.22 4.27
C ARG A 247 -4.85 21.75 4.63
N TYR A 248 -3.94 21.31 5.48
CA TYR A 248 -4.01 19.99 6.09
C TYR A 248 -4.72 20.05 7.42
N LYS A 249 -5.48 19.01 7.70
CA LYS A 249 -6.11 18.71 8.97
C LYS A 249 -5.80 17.24 9.25
N PRO A 250 -4.97 16.91 10.25
CA PRO A 250 -4.45 15.55 10.45
C PRO A 250 -5.52 14.46 10.55
N GLU A 251 -6.74 14.81 10.95
CA GLU A 251 -7.88 13.90 10.98
C GLU A 251 -8.38 13.46 9.59
N PHE A 252 -8.04 14.21 8.53
CA PHE A 252 -8.51 13.97 7.16
C PHE A 252 -7.36 13.59 6.21
N ALA A 253 -6.28 14.37 6.21
CA ALA A 253 -5.10 14.09 5.41
C ALA A 253 -3.88 14.87 5.93
N THR A 254 -2.69 14.35 5.65
CA THR A 254 -1.40 14.96 5.96
C THR A 254 -0.53 15.07 4.71
N GLU A 255 0.66 15.65 4.85
CA GLU A 255 1.65 15.71 3.77
C GLU A 255 2.15 14.31 3.37
N GLU A 256 2.13 13.35 4.29
CA GLU A 256 2.40 11.92 4.01
C GLU A 256 1.29 11.28 3.18
N THR A 257 0.03 11.71 3.36
CA THR A 257 -1.08 11.22 2.54
C THR A 257 -0.87 11.57 1.07
N ALA A 258 -0.67 12.86 0.75
CA ALA A 258 -0.22 13.35 -0.55
C ALA A 258 0.26 14.80 -0.42
N PRO A 259 1.19 15.27 -1.28
CA PRO A 259 1.75 16.61 -1.17
C PRO A 259 0.76 17.71 -1.62
N LYS A 260 1.04 18.97 -1.24
CA LYS A 260 0.18 20.10 -1.62
C LYS A 260 0.08 20.28 -3.13
N SER A 261 1.09 19.84 -3.87
CA SER A 261 1.07 19.85 -5.33
C SER A 261 0.00 18.93 -5.93
N VAL A 262 -0.50 17.93 -5.18
CA VAL A 262 -1.61 17.06 -5.59
C VAL A 262 -2.94 17.69 -5.19
N TYR A 263 -3.13 18.00 -3.90
CA TYR A 263 -4.38 18.64 -3.44
C TYR A 263 -4.60 20.03 -4.02
N GLY A 264 -3.53 20.71 -4.41
CA GLY A 264 -3.53 22.07 -4.95
C GLY A 264 -3.81 22.16 -6.44
N THR A 265 -3.98 21.03 -7.12
CA THR A 265 -4.42 20.96 -8.51
C THR A 265 -5.63 20.06 -8.62
N CYS A 266 -6.48 20.28 -9.63
CA CYS A 266 -7.56 19.35 -9.94
C CYS A 266 -7.94 19.39 -11.41
N SER A 267 -8.48 18.27 -11.87
CA SER A 267 -9.27 18.20 -13.09
C SER A 267 -10.72 18.55 -12.75
N GLU A 268 -11.22 19.66 -13.28
CA GLU A 268 -12.58 20.17 -13.08
C GLU A 268 -13.42 19.94 -14.35
N MET A 269 -14.70 19.61 -14.18
CA MET A 269 -15.64 19.50 -15.31
C MET A 269 -15.72 20.81 -16.10
N ASN A 270 -15.62 20.71 -17.43
CA ASN A 270 -15.69 21.85 -18.33
C ASN A 270 -17.12 22.13 -18.81
N SER A 271 -18.02 22.48 -17.89
CA SER A 271 -19.44 22.77 -18.19
C SER A 271 -19.68 24.17 -18.78
N GLY A 272 -18.62 24.98 -18.95
CA GLY A 272 -18.72 26.37 -19.42
C GLY A 272 -19.66 27.21 -18.55
N ALA A 273 -20.54 27.98 -19.18
CA ALA A 273 -21.66 28.70 -18.55
C ALA A 273 -23.03 28.05 -18.84
N ASN A 274 -23.04 26.76 -19.22
CA ASN A 274 -24.25 26.03 -19.60
C ASN A 274 -24.80 25.19 -18.41
N PRO A 275 -25.91 25.62 -17.77
CA PRO A 275 -26.51 24.89 -16.66
C PRO A 275 -27.19 23.58 -17.08
N ALA A 276 -27.39 23.34 -18.38
CA ALA A 276 -27.95 22.10 -18.91
C ALA A 276 -26.89 21.05 -19.29
N SER A 277 -25.60 21.31 -18.98
CA SER A 277 -24.51 20.38 -19.27
C SER A 277 -24.76 19.02 -18.62
N ASN A 278 -24.71 17.96 -19.43
CA ASN A 278 -24.98 16.59 -19.00
C ASN A 278 -23.97 15.62 -19.61
N PHE A 279 -22.81 15.53 -18.97
CA PHE A 279 -21.75 14.58 -19.31
C PHE A 279 -21.01 14.17 -18.04
N ASN A 280 -20.25 13.08 -18.14
CA ASN A 280 -19.31 12.67 -17.12
C ASN A 280 -17.89 12.85 -17.67
N VAL A 281 -16.99 13.36 -16.83
CA VAL A 281 -15.55 13.26 -17.09
C VAL A 281 -15.13 11.87 -16.68
N THR A 282 -14.45 11.15 -17.57
CA THR A 282 -14.07 9.75 -17.34
C THR A 282 -12.59 9.53 -17.61
N TRP A 283 -11.92 8.86 -16.68
CA TRP A 283 -10.59 8.30 -16.84
C TRP A 283 -10.68 6.78 -16.94
N GLU A 284 -9.84 6.20 -17.78
CA GLU A 284 -9.79 4.76 -18.01
C GLU A 284 -8.37 4.22 -17.75
N PHE A 285 -8.29 3.16 -16.96
CA PHE A 285 -7.05 2.60 -16.46
C PHE A 285 -6.94 1.13 -16.83
N GLU A 286 -5.83 0.75 -17.45
CA GLU A 286 -5.50 -0.67 -17.65
C GLU A 286 -5.11 -1.31 -16.32
N VAL A 287 -5.69 -2.48 -16.04
CA VAL A 287 -5.49 -3.25 -14.81
C VAL A 287 -5.47 -4.75 -15.13
N GLU A 288 -4.99 -5.57 -14.19
CA GLU A 288 -4.99 -7.03 -14.33
C GLU A 288 -6.33 -7.63 -13.84
N THR A 289 -6.83 -8.64 -14.55
CA THR A 289 -8.02 -9.39 -14.14
C THR A 289 -7.70 -10.35 -12.99
N GLY A 290 -8.73 -10.80 -12.26
CA GLY A 290 -8.59 -11.78 -11.17
C GLY A 290 -8.13 -11.18 -9.83
N PHE A 291 -8.08 -9.85 -9.72
CA PHE A 291 -7.74 -9.15 -8.48
C PHE A 291 -8.81 -8.14 -8.07
N LYS A 292 -8.89 -7.89 -6.76
CA LYS A 292 -9.58 -6.72 -6.22
C LYS A 292 -8.65 -5.52 -6.25
N TYR A 293 -9.25 -4.33 -6.29
CA TYR A 293 -8.52 -3.07 -6.32
C TYR A 293 -8.97 -2.17 -5.18
N PHE A 294 -7.99 -1.57 -4.52
CA PHE A 294 -8.15 -0.45 -3.62
C PHE A 294 -8.01 0.85 -4.44
N LEU A 295 -8.98 1.75 -4.29
CA LEU A 295 -9.01 3.05 -4.94
C LEU A 295 -9.02 4.12 -3.85
N ARG A 296 -8.07 5.04 -3.89
CA ARG A 296 -8.01 6.18 -3.00
C ARG A 296 -8.15 7.47 -3.80
N PHE A 297 -9.19 8.22 -3.49
CA PHE A 297 -9.49 9.49 -4.11
C PHE A 297 -9.03 10.62 -3.20
N HIS A 298 -8.28 11.57 -3.76
CA HIS A 298 -7.84 12.76 -3.06
C HIS A 298 -8.70 13.94 -3.52
N PHE A 299 -9.28 14.64 -2.56
CA PHE A 299 -10.11 15.80 -2.77
C PHE A 299 -9.60 17.00 -1.97
N CYS A 300 -9.79 18.18 -2.54
CA CYS A 300 -9.57 19.45 -1.88
C CYS A 300 -10.33 20.51 -2.69
N ASP A 301 -11.40 21.08 -2.12
CA ASP A 301 -12.20 22.07 -2.82
C ASP A 301 -11.45 23.41 -2.93
N ILE A 302 -10.69 23.53 -4.02
CA ILE A 302 -9.97 24.74 -4.42
C ILE A 302 -10.77 25.60 -5.42
N VAL A 303 -11.96 25.17 -5.84
CA VAL A 303 -12.72 25.82 -6.92
C VAL A 303 -13.86 26.69 -6.38
N SER A 304 -14.54 26.26 -5.32
CA SER A 304 -15.70 26.94 -4.76
C SER A 304 -15.34 28.30 -4.15
N LYS A 305 -16.28 29.24 -4.21
CA LYS A 305 -16.15 30.57 -3.57
C LYS A 305 -16.75 30.59 -2.17
N SER A 306 -17.72 29.71 -1.91
CA SER A 306 -18.32 29.49 -0.60
C SER A 306 -18.68 28.02 -0.41
N LEU A 307 -19.01 27.64 0.83
CA LEU A 307 -19.53 26.31 1.15
C LEU A 307 -20.81 26.03 0.34
N ASN A 308 -21.13 24.74 0.17
CA ASN A 308 -22.38 24.27 -0.45
C ASN A 308 -22.60 24.77 -1.89
N GLN A 309 -21.53 24.95 -2.67
CA GLN A 309 -21.61 25.34 -4.09
C GLN A 309 -21.25 24.23 -5.07
N LEU A 310 -20.57 23.18 -4.61
CA LEU A 310 -20.08 22.09 -5.44
C LEU A 310 -20.70 20.79 -4.97
N TYR A 311 -21.61 20.25 -5.78
CA TYR A 311 -22.15 18.91 -5.62
C TYR A 311 -21.93 18.11 -6.89
N PHE A 312 -21.41 16.90 -6.76
CA PHE A 312 -21.15 16.02 -7.89
C PHE A 312 -21.27 14.56 -7.52
N ASN A 313 -21.43 13.70 -8.51
CA ASN A 313 -21.46 12.26 -8.30
C ASN A 313 -20.11 11.66 -8.67
N LEU A 314 -19.66 10.67 -7.89
CA LEU A 314 -18.47 9.87 -8.16
C LEU A 314 -18.88 8.48 -8.60
N TYR A 315 -18.22 7.95 -9.63
CA TYR A 315 -18.49 6.65 -10.20
C TYR A 315 -17.22 5.80 -10.36
N VAL A 316 -17.37 4.49 -10.18
CA VAL A 316 -16.37 3.47 -10.52
C VAL A 316 -17.06 2.37 -11.34
N ASP A 317 -16.55 2.09 -12.55
CA ASP A 317 -17.12 1.12 -13.50
C ASP A 317 -18.63 1.32 -13.74
N SER A 318 -19.05 2.57 -13.94
CA SER A 318 -20.45 3.00 -14.09
C SER A 318 -21.32 2.88 -12.82
N MET A 319 -20.80 2.32 -11.72
CA MET A 319 -21.50 2.29 -10.45
C MET A 319 -21.28 3.61 -9.72
N MET A 320 -22.37 4.23 -9.24
CA MET A 320 -22.27 5.42 -8.38
C MET A 320 -21.73 5.00 -7.01
N VAL A 321 -20.56 5.52 -6.63
CA VAL A 321 -19.91 5.21 -5.34
C VAL A 321 -20.16 6.30 -4.31
N VAL A 322 -20.30 7.55 -4.74
CA VAL A 322 -20.73 8.66 -3.90
C VAL A 322 -21.77 9.47 -4.65
N ARG A 323 -22.90 9.68 -4.01
CA ARG A 323 -24.01 10.48 -4.52
C ARG A 323 -23.94 11.89 -3.94
N ASP A 324 -24.11 12.89 -4.79
CA ASP A 324 -24.29 14.29 -4.42
C ASP A 324 -23.19 14.77 -3.43
N LEU A 325 -21.94 14.43 -3.72
CA LEU A 325 -20.75 14.72 -2.92
C LEU A 325 -20.58 16.22 -2.72
N ASP A 326 -20.66 16.65 -1.46
CA ASP A 326 -20.31 17.98 -0.96
C ASP A 326 -19.16 17.86 0.04
N LEU A 327 -17.96 18.23 -0.38
CA LEU A 327 -16.75 18.12 0.45
C LEU A 327 -16.85 18.94 1.75
N SER A 328 -17.60 20.05 1.74
CA SER A 328 -17.74 20.91 2.93
C SER A 328 -18.45 20.22 4.09
N SER A 329 -19.29 19.22 3.79
CA SER A 329 -19.98 18.41 4.79
C SER A 329 -19.04 17.42 5.50
N TYR A 330 -17.97 17.00 4.83
CA TYR A 330 -16.95 16.09 5.37
C TYR A 330 -15.81 16.85 6.07
N GLU A 331 -15.45 18.03 5.58
CA GLU A 331 -14.29 18.82 6.05
C GLU A 331 -14.61 19.77 7.24
N ILE A 332 -15.79 19.62 7.83
CA ILE A 332 -16.34 20.46 8.92
C ILE A 332 -16.41 21.93 8.49
N ASN A 333 -17.25 22.24 7.49
CA ASN A 333 -17.56 23.60 7.01
C ASN A 333 -16.31 24.40 6.59
N ALA A 334 -15.37 23.74 5.90
CA ALA A 334 -14.15 24.34 5.40
C ALA A 334 -14.03 24.15 3.89
N LEU A 335 -13.28 25.04 3.24
CA LEU A 335 -12.82 24.91 1.85
C LEU A 335 -11.32 24.63 1.81
N ALA A 336 -10.83 24.09 0.70
CA ALA A 336 -9.42 23.83 0.48
C ALA A 336 -8.75 23.03 1.60
N VAL A 337 -9.49 22.13 2.25
CA VAL A 337 -8.95 21.16 3.20
C VAL A 337 -8.69 19.86 2.45
N ALA A 338 -7.50 19.28 2.64
CA ALA A 338 -7.16 18.01 2.04
C ALA A 338 -7.98 16.87 2.68
N TYR A 339 -8.61 16.05 1.84
CA TYR A 339 -9.49 14.95 2.25
C TYR A 339 -9.27 13.70 1.37
N VAL A 340 -9.43 12.51 1.95
CA VAL A 340 -9.35 11.24 1.22
C VAL A 340 -10.63 10.42 1.35
N MET A 341 -10.96 9.71 0.27
CA MET A 341 -12.00 8.69 0.25
C MET A 341 -11.45 7.39 -0.29
N ASP A 342 -11.61 6.32 0.47
CA ASP A 342 -11.05 5.02 0.13
C ASP A 342 -12.15 4.01 -0.19
N PHE A 343 -11.97 3.29 -1.30
CA PHE A 343 -12.90 2.28 -1.77
C PHE A 343 -12.19 0.99 -2.17
N VAL A 344 -12.90 -0.12 -2.10
CA VAL A 344 -12.46 -1.42 -2.61
C VAL A 344 -13.50 -1.95 -3.60
N THR A 345 -13.03 -2.52 -4.72
CA THR A 345 -13.94 -3.21 -5.66
C THR A 345 -14.60 -4.40 -4.97
N VAL A 346 -15.92 -4.52 -5.11
CA VAL A 346 -16.73 -5.58 -4.45
C VAL A 346 -16.20 -6.99 -4.75
N SER A 347 -15.82 -7.22 -6.00
CA SER A 347 -15.33 -8.50 -6.50
C SER A 347 -14.06 -8.33 -7.32
N GLU A 348 -13.41 -9.44 -7.62
CA GLU A 348 -12.26 -9.47 -8.52
C GLU A 348 -12.67 -8.96 -9.91
N LYS A 349 -11.81 -8.14 -10.50
CA LYS A 349 -12.04 -7.57 -11.83
C LYS A 349 -12.05 -8.66 -12.89
N LYS A 350 -13.13 -8.71 -13.67
CA LYS A 350 -13.27 -9.59 -14.85
C LYS A 350 -12.81 -8.91 -16.15
N SER A 351 -12.76 -7.58 -16.16
CA SER A 351 -12.23 -6.76 -17.24
C SER A 351 -10.84 -6.25 -16.84
N ASP A 352 -10.00 -6.09 -17.84
CA ASP A 352 -8.66 -5.50 -17.81
C ASP A 352 -8.67 -3.96 -17.66
N ARG A 353 -9.82 -3.35 -17.36
CA ARG A 353 -9.96 -1.90 -17.22
C ARG A 353 -10.78 -1.51 -16.00
N ILE A 354 -10.39 -0.41 -15.36
CA ILE A 354 -11.22 0.32 -14.38
C ILE A 354 -11.54 1.70 -14.96
N ARG A 355 -12.81 2.08 -14.91
CA ARG A 355 -13.23 3.45 -15.24
C ARG A 355 -13.58 4.22 -13.98
N VAL A 356 -13.05 5.42 -13.86
CA VAL A 356 -13.41 6.38 -12.82
C VAL A 356 -14.08 7.57 -13.50
N SER A 357 -15.21 8.02 -12.96
CA SER A 357 -15.89 9.20 -13.50
C SER A 357 -16.39 10.14 -12.43
N ILE A 358 -16.38 11.43 -12.75
CA ILE A 358 -17.12 12.46 -12.02
C ILE A 358 -18.22 13.00 -12.94
N GLY A 359 -19.39 13.28 -12.37
CA GLY A 359 -20.56 13.74 -13.11
C GLY A 359 -21.40 14.70 -12.30
N ARG A 360 -22.34 15.38 -12.98
CA ARG A 360 -23.23 16.35 -12.33
C ARG A 360 -24.02 15.72 -11.17
N SER A 361 -24.30 16.51 -10.13
CA SER A 361 -25.20 16.11 -9.06
C SER A 361 -26.63 15.85 -9.56
N SER A 362 -27.35 14.99 -8.83
CA SER A 362 -28.76 14.71 -9.01
C SER A 362 -29.67 15.77 -8.37
N ILE A 363 -29.11 16.68 -7.55
CA ILE A 363 -29.86 17.75 -6.88
C ILE A 363 -30.33 18.78 -7.92
N HIS A 364 -31.60 19.12 -7.86
CA HIS A 364 -32.20 20.11 -8.75
C HIS A 364 -31.64 21.51 -8.46
N GLY A 365 -31.26 22.24 -9.51
CA GLY A 365 -30.78 23.63 -9.41
C GLY A 365 -29.30 23.79 -9.08
N VAL A 366 -28.57 22.69 -8.81
CA VAL A 366 -27.11 22.74 -8.69
C VAL A 366 -26.48 22.82 -10.08
N TYR A 367 -25.50 23.72 -10.22
CA TYR A 367 -24.75 23.87 -11.46
C TYR A 367 -23.92 22.61 -11.76
N PRO A 368 -23.95 22.06 -12.98
CA PRO A 368 -23.17 20.87 -13.32
C PRO A 368 -21.67 21.15 -13.19
N ASN A 369 -21.04 20.57 -12.16
CA ASN A 369 -19.60 20.63 -11.97
C ASN A 369 -19.13 19.39 -11.18
N GLY A 370 -17.83 19.24 -11.04
CA GLY A 370 -17.17 18.19 -10.26
C GLY A 370 -15.67 18.35 -10.36
N ILE A 371 -14.94 17.87 -9.34
CA ILE A 371 -13.47 17.92 -9.29
C ILE A 371 -12.88 16.59 -8.86
N LEU A 372 -11.63 16.33 -9.24
CA LEU A 372 -10.79 15.31 -8.63
C LEU A 372 -9.34 15.84 -8.58
N ASN A 373 -8.68 15.75 -7.43
CA ASN A 373 -7.35 16.34 -7.20
C ASN A 373 -6.23 15.29 -7.32
N GLY A 374 -6.48 14.06 -6.86
CA GLY A 374 -5.54 12.95 -6.94
C GLY A 374 -6.26 11.61 -6.97
N LEU A 375 -5.61 10.60 -7.53
CA LEU A 375 -6.15 9.24 -7.59
C LEU A 375 -5.03 8.21 -7.45
N GLU A 376 -5.18 7.26 -6.53
CA GLU A 376 -4.35 6.07 -6.43
C GLU A 376 -5.20 4.83 -6.70
N ILE A 377 -4.70 3.92 -7.54
CA ILE A 377 -5.30 2.61 -7.81
C ILE A 377 -4.24 1.56 -7.48
N MET A 378 -4.56 0.72 -6.50
CA MET A 378 -3.66 -0.32 -6.01
C MET A 378 -4.31 -1.69 -6.12
N LYS A 379 -3.58 -2.65 -6.67
CA LYS A 379 -4.00 -4.05 -6.76
C LYS A 379 -3.80 -4.72 -5.40
N MET A 380 -4.81 -5.42 -4.91
CA MET A 380 -4.73 -6.16 -3.65
C MET A 380 -4.27 -7.60 -3.92
N ASN A 381 -3.49 -8.16 -3.00
CA ASN A 381 -3.13 -9.58 -3.10
C ASN A 381 -4.39 -10.47 -3.11
N ASN A 382 -4.30 -11.60 -3.79
CA ASN A 382 -5.37 -12.60 -3.77
C ASN A 382 -5.34 -13.45 -2.48
N SER A 383 -6.27 -14.39 -2.36
CA SER A 383 -6.38 -15.32 -1.22
C SER A 383 -5.18 -16.27 -1.04
N LYS A 384 -4.28 -16.33 -2.03
CA LYS A 384 -3.02 -17.07 -2.01
C LYS A 384 -1.81 -16.16 -1.68
N SER A 385 -2.07 -14.90 -1.29
CA SER A 385 -1.06 -13.87 -1.02
C SER A 385 -0.16 -13.57 -2.22
N GLN A 386 -0.71 -13.67 -3.44
CA GLN A 386 -0.01 -13.33 -4.67
C GLN A 386 -0.51 -11.99 -5.21
N LEU A 387 0.40 -11.22 -5.82
CA LEU A 387 0.13 -9.95 -6.53
C LEU A 387 0.32 -10.09 -8.05
N SER A 388 0.35 -11.33 -8.53
CA SER A 388 0.56 -11.69 -9.94
C SER A 388 -0.23 -12.95 -10.30
N THR A 389 -0.73 -13.06 -11.52
CA THR A 389 -1.50 -14.24 -12.00
C THR A 389 -0.68 -15.51 -12.28
N GLY A 390 0.66 -15.43 -12.28
CA GLY A 390 1.50 -16.55 -12.68
C GLY A 390 1.45 -17.76 -11.72
N THR A 391 1.91 -18.91 -12.20
CA THR A 391 1.80 -20.20 -11.49
C THR A 391 2.90 -20.48 -10.47
N PHE A 392 3.82 -19.55 -10.24
CA PHE A 392 4.92 -19.73 -9.29
C PHE A 392 4.41 -20.02 -7.87
N LEU A 393 4.95 -21.09 -7.28
CA LEU A 393 4.76 -21.45 -5.87
C LEU A 393 6.15 -21.47 -5.21
N PRO A 394 6.39 -20.70 -4.14
CA PRO A 394 7.66 -20.73 -3.42
C PRO A 394 7.96 -22.15 -2.90
N GLY A 395 9.21 -22.60 -3.03
CA GLY A 395 9.66 -23.95 -2.62
C GLY A 395 9.64 -24.22 -1.11
N GLY A 396 9.35 -23.21 -0.28
CA GLY A 396 8.94 -23.35 1.11
C GLY A 396 7.58 -22.67 1.26
N GLY A 397 6.58 -23.39 1.74
CA GLY A 397 5.21 -22.87 1.82
C GLY A 397 5.16 -21.50 2.52
N LEU A 398 4.35 -20.59 1.98
CA LEU A 398 4.12 -19.27 2.59
C LEU A 398 3.70 -19.49 4.05
N THR A 399 4.39 -18.87 4.99
CA THR A 399 4.10 -19.05 6.41
C THR A 399 2.74 -18.44 6.74
N LYS A 400 1.66 -19.22 6.64
CA LYS A 400 0.37 -18.84 7.23
C LYS A 400 0.56 -18.80 8.75
N LYS A 401 0.38 -17.63 9.38
CA LYS A 401 0.24 -17.51 10.83
C LYS A 401 -0.88 -18.46 11.27
N LYS A 402 -0.52 -19.62 11.84
CA LYS A 402 -1.47 -20.44 12.59
C LYS A 402 -1.65 -19.71 13.92
N ASN A 403 -2.86 -19.24 14.23
CA ASN A 403 -3.19 -18.66 15.53
C ASN A 403 -3.28 -19.76 16.60
N VAL A 404 -2.15 -20.42 16.87
CA VAL A 404 -2.04 -21.53 17.81
C VAL A 404 -2.43 -21.08 19.22
N GLY A 405 -2.13 -19.83 19.59
CA GLY A 405 -2.55 -19.25 20.88
C GLY A 405 -4.07 -19.15 21.07
N LEU A 406 -4.83 -18.89 20.00
CA LEU A 406 -6.30 -18.84 20.05
C LEU A 406 -6.89 -20.26 20.20
N ILE A 407 -6.30 -21.24 19.51
CA ILE A 407 -6.73 -22.65 19.56
C ILE A 407 -6.40 -23.25 20.92
N ILE A 408 -5.21 -22.99 21.46
CA ILE A 408 -4.80 -23.43 22.81
C ILE A 408 -5.64 -22.72 23.88
N GLY A 409 -5.89 -21.41 23.73
CA GLY A 409 -6.73 -20.66 24.66
C GLY A 409 -8.17 -21.16 24.72
N ALA A 410 -8.77 -21.48 23.57
CA ALA A 410 -10.14 -22.00 23.49
C ALA A 410 -10.26 -23.42 24.07
N THR A 411 -9.28 -24.29 23.81
CA THR A 411 -9.29 -25.69 24.27
C THR A 411 -8.96 -25.82 25.76
N VAL A 412 -7.91 -25.14 26.23
CA VAL A 412 -7.49 -25.18 27.65
C VAL A 412 -8.47 -24.40 28.53
N GLY A 413 -8.97 -23.24 28.06
CA GLY A 413 -9.97 -22.45 28.78
C GLY A 413 -11.29 -23.21 28.98
N SER A 414 -11.77 -23.89 27.94
CA SER A 414 -12.96 -24.76 28.01
C SER A 414 -12.81 -25.87 29.04
N LEU A 415 -11.63 -26.52 29.08
CA LEU A 415 -11.38 -27.64 29.99
C LEU A 415 -11.33 -27.18 31.46
N ILE A 416 -10.70 -26.04 31.73
CA ILE A 416 -10.61 -25.47 33.09
C ILE A 416 -12.00 -25.06 33.59
N SER A 417 -12.83 -24.42 32.75
CA SER A 417 -14.20 -24.07 33.13
C SER A 417 -15.05 -25.30 33.47
N LEU A 418 -14.91 -26.40 32.73
CA LEU A 418 -15.63 -27.65 33.02
C LEU A 418 -15.22 -28.27 34.37
N VAL A 419 -13.93 -28.25 34.70
CA VAL A 419 -13.43 -28.74 36.00
C VAL A 419 -13.93 -27.88 37.16
N VAL A 420 -13.93 -26.55 37.00
CA VAL A 420 -14.45 -25.64 38.03
C VAL A 420 -15.95 -25.83 38.23
N ILE A 421 -16.73 -25.93 37.15
CA ILE A 421 -18.18 -26.18 37.23
C ILE A 421 -18.47 -27.54 37.87
N GLY A 422 -17.72 -28.58 37.49
CA GLY A 422 -17.81 -29.91 38.10
C GLY A 422 -17.49 -29.90 39.60
N GLY A 423 -16.43 -29.19 39.99
CA GLY A 423 -16.05 -28.99 41.39
C GLY A 423 -17.13 -28.28 42.20
N PHE A 424 -17.71 -27.21 41.65
CA PHE A 424 -18.85 -26.52 42.27
C PHE A 424 -20.06 -27.43 42.42
N PHE A 425 -20.40 -28.23 41.39
CA PHE A 425 -21.51 -29.19 41.47
C PHE A 425 -21.31 -30.23 42.57
N ILE A 426 -20.09 -30.76 42.73
CA ILE A 426 -19.77 -31.72 43.80
C ILE A 426 -19.90 -31.06 45.18
N LEU A 427 -19.41 -29.83 45.34
CA LEU A 427 -19.52 -29.07 46.59
C LEU A 427 -20.97 -28.73 46.95
N PHE A 428 -21.80 -28.37 45.95
CA PHE A 428 -23.22 -28.12 46.14
C PHE A 428 -23.99 -29.39 46.49
N LYS A 429 -23.66 -30.54 45.88
CA LYS A 429 -24.25 -31.84 46.24
C LYS A 429 -23.85 -32.28 47.65
N LYS A 430 -22.60 -32.05 48.06
CA LYS A 430 -22.10 -32.42 49.40
C LYS A 430 -22.75 -31.58 50.52
N ARG A 431 -23.26 -30.38 50.22
CA ARG A 431 -24.03 -29.54 51.15
C ARG A 431 -25.52 -29.90 51.25
N ARG A 432 -26.06 -30.72 50.34
CA ARG A 432 -27.46 -31.16 50.35
C ARG A 432 -27.56 -32.69 50.35
N GLY A 433 -27.54 -33.29 51.55
CA GLY A 433 -28.12 -34.62 51.80
C GLY A 433 -27.16 -35.80 51.60
N GLY A 434 -27.15 -36.69 52.59
CA GLY A 434 -26.35 -37.90 52.63
C GLY A 434 -26.72 -38.96 51.59
N ILE A 435 -25.75 -39.86 51.38
CA ILE A 435 -25.80 -41.24 50.86
C ILE A 435 -26.92 -41.55 49.85
N ILE A 436 -26.55 -41.83 48.60
CA ILE A 436 -26.89 -43.08 47.89
C ILE A 436 -25.96 -43.27 46.68
N THR A 437 -25.42 -44.47 46.63
CA THR A 437 -24.46 -45.06 45.72
C THR A 437 -25.09 -45.37 44.35
N GLN A 438 -24.66 -44.69 43.28
CA GLN A 438 -24.62 -45.12 41.86
C GLN A 438 -24.54 -43.86 40.99
N ARG A 439 -23.40 -43.65 40.33
CA ARG A 439 -23.16 -42.82 39.11
C ARG A 439 -21.71 -42.30 39.00
N LEU A 440 -20.71 -43.01 39.54
CA LEU A 440 -19.31 -42.78 39.14
C LEU A 440 -18.93 -43.52 37.84
N GLY A 441 -19.69 -44.55 37.43
CA GLY A 441 -19.38 -45.33 36.22
C GLY A 441 -19.54 -44.56 34.90
N LEU A 442 -20.44 -43.56 34.86
CA LEU A 442 -20.71 -42.81 33.62
C LEU A 442 -19.60 -41.80 33.30
N LEU A 443 -18.89 -41.29 34.32
CA LEU A 443 -17.76 -40.37 34.12
C LEU A 443 -16.49 -41.11 33.67
N CYS A 444 -16.22 -42.32 34.19
CA CYS A 444 -15.13 -43.15 33.69
C CYS A 444 -15.35 -43.55 32.23
N LEU A 445 -16.57 -43.94 31.86
CA LEU A 445 -16.90 -44.29 30.46
C LEU A 445 -16.77 -43.10 29.50
N LEU A 446 -17.07 -41.88 29.95
CA LEU A 446 -16.87 -40.65 29.16
C LEU A 446 -15.39 -40.31 28.98
N MET A 447 -14.56 -40.50 30.02
CA MET A 447 -13.12 -40.27 29.93
C MET A 447 -12.40 -41.32 29.06
N GLU A 448 -12.86 -42.57 29.09
CA GLU A 448 -12.29 -43.66 28.29
C GLU A 448 -12.64 -43.54 26.79
N GLN A 449 -13.78 -42.93 26.45
CA GLN A 449 -14.18 -42.62 25.07
C GLN A 449 -13.45 -41.37 24.50
N LEU A 450 -12.93 -40.48 25.33
CA LEU A 450 -12.23 -39.25 24.93
C LEU A 450 -10.72 -39.46 24.70
N GLN A 451 -10.14 -40.51 25.27
CA GLN A 451 -8.71 -40.82 25.17
C GLN A 451 -8.19 -40.97 23.72
N PRO A 452 -8.88 -41.67 22.78
CA PRO A 452 -8.39 -41.77 21.39
C PRO A 452 -8.52 -40.46 20.59
N GLN A 453 -9.40 -39.53 20.99
CA GLN A 453 -9.56 -38.22 20.34
C GLN A 453 -8.43 -37.25 20.74
N VAL A 454 -7.91 -37.38 21.96
CA VAL A 454 -6.76 -36.59 22.46
C VAL A 454 -5.45 -37.06 21.82
N GLU A 455 -5.28 -38.36 21.58
CA GLU A 455 -4.11 -38.89 20.87
C GLU A 455 -4.04 -38.45 19.40
N LEU A 456 -5.20 -38.26 18.75
CA LEU A 456 -5.27 -37.76 17.38
C LEU A 456 -4.90 -36.26 17.27
N LEU A 457 -5.19 -35.49 18.33
CA LEU A 457 -4.89 -34.06 18.43
C LEU A 457 -3.41 -33.75 18.74
N LEU A 458 -2.66 -34.72 19.26
CA LEU A 458 -1.22 -34.58 19.54
C LEU A 458 -0.31 -34.99 18.37
N ARG A 459 -0.89 -35.47 17.24
CA ARG A 459 -0.16 -35.90 16.03
C ARG A 459 -0.29 -34.95 14.83
N VAL A 460 -0.85 -33.76 15.00
CA VAL A 460 -0.93 -32.67 13.97
C VAL A 460 -0.20 -31.45 14.49
#